data_AF-A0A945KC53-F1
#
_entry.id   AF-A0A945KC53-F1
#
_cell.length_a   1.000
_cell.length_b   1.000
_cell.length_c   1.000
_cell.angle_alpha   90.00
_cell.angle_beta   90.00
_cell.angle_gamma   90.00
#
_symmetry.space_group_name_H-M   'P 1'
#
loop_
_entity.id
_entity.type
_entity.pdbx_description
1 polymer ?
#
loop_
_entity_poly.entity_id
_entity_poly.type
_entity_poly.pdbx_seq_one_letter_code
_entity_poly.pdbx_strand_id
1 'polypeptide(L)'
;MGYLLLILFLIFTVPASARPADPLPQLPTVLKQQGKAGTVERVVDGDTLVLAPSGREIRLVGIQAPKLPLGRAGFKIWPLAHEARRALIGLTMGKKLNVYFGGARRDRHGRVLGHLARVRDGLWIQGALLRHGWARVYSFADNQTAVSEMLALERAARQEKLGIWGMRFYQIVPASKAGRFIGSFQLVEGQVTKTAVIRRWAYINFGANWRKDFTISIPRKRLRGFRKRFGRNLRQLEGKHIRVRGWLRAFNGPMIKATHMEQIEVITP
;
A
#
# COMPACT_ATOMS: atom_id res chain seq x y z
N MET A 1 -2.59 3.22 70.97
CA MET A 1 -3.31 2.21 70.17
C MET A 1 -3.33 2.65 68.73
N GLY A 2 -2.63 1.97 67.83
CA GLY A 2 -2.63 2.29 66.40
C GLY A 2 -2.42 1.01 65.61
N TYR A 3 -3.48 0.51 64.98
CA TYR A 3 -3.43 -0.68 64.14
C TYR A 3 -2.95 -0.29 62.74
N LEU A 4 -1.83 -0.87 62.31
CA LEU A 4 -1.31 -0.75 60.95
C LEU A 4 -2.03 -1.77 60.05
N LEU A 5 -2.89 -1.29 59.16
CA LEU A 5 -3.66 -2.11 58.22
C LEU A 5 -2.78 -2.48 57.01
N LEU A 6 -2.37 -3.76 56.92
CA LEU A 6 -1.62 -4.28 55.79
C LEU A 6 -2.60 -4.68 54.67
N ILE A 7 -2.69 -3.86 53.61
CA ILE A 7 -3.50 -4.17 52.43
C ILE A 7 -2.67 -5.03 51.47
N LEU A 8 -3.03 -6.31 51.37
CA LEU A 8 -2.43 -7.26 50.43
C LEU A 8 -3.02 -7.03 49.03
N PHE A 9 -2.24 -6.48 48.10
CA PHE A 9 -2.62 -6.40 46.69
C PHE A 9 -2.41 -7.76 46.02
N LEU A 10 -3.50 -8.51 45.80
CA LEU A 10 -3.49 -9.71 44.97
C LEU A 10 -3.34 -9.29 43.49
N ILE A 11 -2.15 -9.48 42.92
CA ILE A 11 -1.93 -9.26 41.48
C ILE A 11 -2.52 -10.46 40.72
N PHE A 12 -3.73 -10.31 40.18
CA PHE A 12 -4.26 -11.24 39.19
C PHE A 12 -3.54 -11.01 37.85
N THR A 13 -2.54 -11.85 37.55
CA THR A 13 -2.01 -11.96 36.20
C THR A 13 -3.06 -12.63 35.32
N VAL A 14 -3.80 -11.83 34.55
CA VAL A 14 -4.67 -12.35 33.49
C VAL A 14 -3.77 -12.95 32.41
N PRO A 15 -3.83 -14.27 32.13
CA PRO A 15 -3.06 -14.85 31.04
C PRO A 15 -3.52 -14.21 29.73
N ALA A 16 -2.59 -13.63 28.98
CA ALA A 16 -2.86 -13.11 27.66
C ALA A 16 -3.35 -14.27 26.79
N SER A 17 -4.66 -14.31 26.51
CA SER A 17 -5.24 -15.27 25.57
C SER A 17 -4.53 -15.08 24.23
N ALA A 18 -3.71 -16.05 23.83
CA ALA A 18 -3.12 -16.09 22.51
C ALA A 18 -4.25 -16.08 21.50
N ARG A 19 -4.37 -15.00 20.71
CA ARG A 19 -5.31 -14.97 19.59
C ARG A 19 -5.01 -16.16 18.69
N PRO A 20 -6.02 -16.91 18.21
CA PRO A 20 -5.79 -17.92 17.19
C PRO A 20 -5.04 -17.26 16.03
N ALA A 21 -3.98 -17.90 15.55
CA ALA A 21 -3.17 -17.35 14.48
C ALA A 21 -4.05 -17.08 13.25
N ASP A 22 -4.15 -15.82 12.84
CA ASP A 22 -4.96 -15.44 11.68
C ASP A 22 -4.56 -16.27 10.46
N PRO A 23 -5.53 -16.85 9.72
CA PRO A 23 -5.24 -17.66 8.55
C PRO A 23 -4.31 -16.93 7.59
N LEU A 24 -3.27 -17.60 7.11
CA LEU A 24 -2.32 -17.06 6.13
C LEU A 24 -3.07 -16.43 4.94
N PRO A 25 -2.63 -15.27 4.41
CA PRO A 25 -3.34 -14.63 3.32
C PRO A 25 -3.23 -15.51 2.08
N GLN A 26 -4.39 -15.96 1.59
CA GLN A 26 -4.50 -16.78 0.39
C GLN A 26 -4.57 -15.90 -0.85
N LEU A 27 -4.25 -16.48 -2.01
CA LEU A 27 -4.34 -15.77 -3.29
C LEU A 27 -5.79 -15.32 -3.54
N PRO A 28 -6.03 -14.02 -3.82
CA PRO A 28 -7.37 -13.54 -4.18
C PRO A 28 -7.95 -14.27 -5.40
N THR A 29 -9.21 -14.69 -5.30
CA THR A 29 -9.92 -15.46 -6.35
C THR A 29 -10.10 -14.69 -7.66
N VAL A 30 -9.95 -13.37 -7.63
CA VAL A 30 -9.93 -12.49 -8.81
C VAL A 30 -8.69 -12.70 -9.69
N LEU A 31 -7.60 -13.29 -9.15
CA LEU A 31 -6.36 -13.57 -9.88
C LEU A 31 -6.40 -14.96 -10.53
N LYS A 32 -7.03 -15.04 -11.70
CA LYS A 32 -7.23 -16.32 -12.42
C LYS A 32 -6.14 -16.64 -13.44
N GLN A 33 -5.42 -15.64 -13.94
CA GLN A 33 -4.47 -15.82 -15.03
C GLN A 33 -3.12 -16.28 -14.49
N GLN A 34 -2.85 -17.58 -14.57
CA GLN A 34 -1.59 -18.17 -14.12
C GLN A 34 -0.54 -18.19 -15.24
N GLY A 35 0.71 -17.88 -14.87
CA GLY A 35 1.89 -18.04 -15.70
C GLY A 35 2.76 -19.20 -15.25
N LYS A 36 3.89 -19.41 -15.94
CA LYS A 36 4.84 -20.48 -15.60
C LYS A 36 5.41 -20.28 -14.20
N ALA A 37 5.26 -21.29 -13.35
CA ALA A 37 5.85 -21.34 -12.02
C ALA A 37 7.40 -21.36 -12.06
N GLY A 38 8.04 -21.17 -10.91
CA GLY A 38 9.49 -21.30 -10.78
C GLY A 38 9.94 -21.38 -9.33
N THR A 39 11.20 -21.78 -9.12
CA THR A 39 11.82 -21.81 -7.79
C THR A 39 12.58 -20.52 -7.56
N VAL A 40 12.48 -19.95 -6.38
CA VAL A 40 13.15 -18.68 -6.05
C VAL A 40 14.63 -18.95 -5.84
N GLU A 41 15.43 -18.36 -6.73
CA GLU A 41 16.89 -18.45 -6.72
C GLU A 41 17.50 -17.33 -5.88
N ARG A 42 17.00 -16.10 -6.03
CA ARG A 42 17.53 -14.93 -5.34
C ARG A 42 16.47 -13.87 -5.10
N VAL A 43 16.59 -13.15 -3.98
CA VAL A 43 15.78 -11.97 -3.67
C VAL A 43 16.61 -10.70 -3.85
N VAL A 44 16.13 -9.77 -4.67
CA VAL A 44 16.83 -8.53 -5.03
C VAL A 44 16.61 -7.47 -3.94
N ASP A 45 15.35 -7.10 -3.70
CA ASP A 45 14.91 -6.16 -2.65
C ASP A 45 13.59 -6.65 -2.02
N GLY A 46 12.92 -5.82 -1.21
CA GLY A 46 11.72 -6.22 -0.47
C GLY A 46 10.47 -6.53 -1.32
N ASP A 47 10.54 -6.34 -2.64
CA ASP A 47 9.41 -6.55 -3.55
C ASP A 47 9.85 -7.01 -4.96
N THR A 48 11.05 -7.59 -5.08
CA THR A 48 11.60 -8.10 -6.33
C THR A 48 12.45 -9.35 -6.10
N LEU A 49 12.23 -10.41 -6.88
CA LEU A 49 12.98 -11.68 -6.81
C LEU A 49 13.23 -12.30 -8.19
N VAL A 50 14.08 -13.32 -8.27
CA VAL A 50 14.43 -14.04 -9.50
C VAL A 50 14.02 -15.50 -9.39
N LEU A 51 13.41 -16.03 -10.45
CA LEU A 51 12.97 -17.43 -10.53
C LEU A 51 13.87 -18.27 -11.46
N ALA A 52 14.43 -19.35 -10.91
CA ALA A 52 15.10 -20.42 -11.66
C ALA A 52 14.10 -21.43 -12.27
N PRO A 53 14.50 -22.14 -13.34
CA PRO A 53 15.73 -21.93 -14.13
C PRO A 53 15.60 -20.78 -15.14
N SER A 54 14.44 -20.11 -15.18
CA SER A 54 14.11 -19.14 -16.23
C SER A 54 14.88 -17.81 -16.19
N GLY A 55 15.58 -17.52 -15.09
CA GLY A 55 16.22 -16.21 -14.85
C GLY A 55 15.24 -15.02 -14.78
N ARG A 56 13.92 -15.28 -14.73
CA ARG A 56 12.90 -14.21 -14.77
C ARG A 56 12.93 -13.42 -13.47
N GLU A 57 13.22 -12.13 -13.58
CA GLU A 57 13.03 -11.17 -12.50
C GLU A 57 11.54 -10.82 -12.38
N ILE A 58 10.96 -11.13 -11.22
CA ILE A 58 9.57 -10.86 -10.87
C ILE A 58 9.52 -9.67 -9.93
N ARG A 59 8.80 -8.63 -10.36
CA ARG A 59 8.40 -7.48 -9.56
C ARG A 59 7.04 -7.78 -8.95
N LEU A 60 6.93 -7.72 -7.62
CA LEU A 60 5.68 -7.88 -6.91
C LEU A 60 4.78 -6.66 -7.17
N VAL A 61 3.94 -6.77 -8.19
CA VAL A 61 3.06 -5.67 -8.63
C VAL A 61 2.01 -5.36 -7.57
N GLY A 62 1.62 -4.08 -7.47
CA GLY A 62 0.65 -3.59 -6.50
C GLY A 62 1.21 -3.21 -5.14
N ILE A 63 2.49 -3.50 -4.87
CA ILE A 63 3.16 -3.13 -3.60
C ILE A 63 4.46 -2.34 -3.81
N GLN A 64 4.84 -1.60 -2.78
CA GLN A 64 6.15 -0.95 -2.65
C GLN A 64 6.72 -1.25 -1.26
N ALA A 65 7.80 -2.03 -1.25
CA ALA A 65 8.63 -2.22 -0.07
C ALA A 65 9.65 -1.06 0.08
N PRO A 66 10.19 -0.84 1.28
CA PRO A 66 11.33 0.06 1.48
C PRO A 66 12.51 -0.26 0.55
N LYS A 67 13.16 0.78 0.03
CA LYS A 67 14.12 0.66 -1.08
C LYS A 67 15.57 0.60 -0.62
N LEU A 68 16.28 -0.39 -1.16
CA LEU A 68 17.74 -0.48 -1.10
C LEU A 68 18.38 0.40 -2.19
N PRO A 69 19.66 0.82 -2.00
CA PRO A 69 20.38 1.62 -2.99
C PRO A 69 20.55 0.94 -4.34
N LEU A 70 20.87 -0.36 -4.36
CA LEU A 70 21.06 -1.17 -5.57
C LEU A 70 21.97 -0.48 -6.61
N GLY A 71 23.12 0.05 -6.18
CA GLY A 71 24.10 0.69 -7.05
C GLY A 71 23.76 2.12 -7.51
N ARG A 72 22.64 2.69 -7.07
CA ARG A 72 22.29 4.08 -7.41
C ARG A 72 23.11 5.07 -6.58
N ALA A 73 23.99 5.82 -7.24
CA ALA A 73 24.79 6.87 -6.61
C ALA A 73 23.91 7.88 -5.85
N GLY A 74 24.29 8.20 -4.61
CA GLY A 74 23.56 9.15 -3.76
C GLY A 74 22.19 8.68 -3.26
N PHE A 75 21.75 7.45 -3.56
CA PHE A 75 20.46 6.96 -3.08
C PHE A 75 20.53 6.58 -1.61
N LYS A 76 19.80 7.32 -0.77
CA LYS A 76 19.64 6.99 0.65
C LYS A 76 18.74 5.78 0.81
N ILE A 77 19.22 4.77 1.52
CA ILE A 77 18.43 3.61 1.92
C ILE A 77 17.17 4.07 2.68
N TRP A 78 16.02 3.47 2.38
CA TRP A 78 14.80 3.76 3.13
C TRP A 78 14.76 2.95 4.43
N PRO A 79 14.20 3.48 5.53
CA PRO A 79 14.09 2.74 6.78
C PRO A 79 13.38 1.40 6.60
N LEU A 80 13.86 0.34 7.25
CA LEU A 80 13.35 -1.03 7.14
C LEU A 80 13.58 -1.75 5.78
N ALA A 81 14.46 -1.26 4.91
CA ALA A 81 14.74 -1.91 3.61
C ALA A 81 15.42 -3.27 3.72
N HIS A 82 16.33 -3.47 4.68
CA HIS A 82 16.93 -4.80 4.88
C HIS A 82 15.92 -5.78 5.49
N GLU A 83 15.09 -5.31 6.41
CA GLU A 83 14.04 -6.06 7.09
C GLU A 83 12.99 -6.55 6.10
N ALA A 84 12.48 -5.67 5.23
CA ALA A 84 11.52 -6.04 4.19
C ALA A 84 12.12 -7.07 3.21
N ARG A 85 13.40 -6.92 2.84
CA ARG A 85 14.11 -7.93 2.03
C ARG A 85 14.22 -9.27 2.77
N ARG A 86 14.61 -9.28 4.05
CA ARG A 86 14.68 -10.49 4.88
C ARG A 86 13.32 -11.16 5.02
N ALA A 87 12.24 -10.40 5.18
CA ALA A 87 10.88 -10.92 5.20
C ALA A 87 10.54 -11.63 3.88
N LEU A 88 10.85 -11.02 2.73
CA LEU A 88 10.63 -11.67 1.44
C LEU A 88 11.48 -12.95 1.27
N ILE A 89 12.74 -12.95 1.74
CA ILE A 89 13.60 -14.14 1.76
C ILE A 89 12.97 -15.26 2.57
N GLY A 90 12.56 -15.02 3.83
CA GLY A 90 11.96 -16.03 4.69
C GLY A 90 10.67 -16.62 4.08
N LEU A 91 9.91 -15.79 3.36
CA LEU A 91 8.70 -16.22 2.67
C LEU A 91 8.97 -17.02 1.39
N THR A 92 10.08 -16.81 0.69
CA THR A 92 10.21 -17.27 -0.70
C THR A 92 11.45 -18.08 -1.05
N MET A 93 12.58 -17.91 -0.37
CA MET A 93 13.86 -18.52 -0.79
C MET A 93 13.76 -20.04 -0.89
N GLY A 94 14.24 -20.61 -2.02
CA GLY A 94 14.22 -22.05 -2.30
C GLY A 94 12.83 -22.65 -2.54
N LYS A 95 11.76 -21.85 -2.46
CA LYS A 95 10.38 -22.34 -2.59
C LYS A 95 9.88 -22.19 -4.02
N LYS A 96 9.03 -23.13 -4.44
CA LYS A 96 8.31 -23.07 -5.73
C LYS A 96 7.11 -22.12 -5.63
N LEU A 97 7.03 -21.16 -6.53
CA LEU A 97 5.98 -20.15 -6.59
C LEU A 97 5.23 -20.21 -7.93
N ASN A 98 3.91 -20.14 -7.87
CA ASN A 98 3.05 -19.83 -8.99
C ASN A 98 3.02 -18.32 -9.22
N VAL A 99 3.02 -17.90 -10.49
CA VAL A 99 2.93 -16.49 -10.90
C VAL A 99 1.53 -16.22 -11.44
N TYR A 100 0.88 -15.16 -10.98
CA TYR A 100 -0.45 -14.74 -11.43
C TYR A 100 -0.44 -13.32 -11.95
N PHE A 101 -1.26 -13.06 -12.97
CA PHE A 101 -1.36 -11.76 -13.62
C PHE A 101 -2.70 -11.10 -13.33
N GLY A 102 -2.64 -9.80 -13.02
CA GLY A 102 -3.80 -8.97 -12.73
C GLY A 102 -3.95 -7.76 -13.68
N GLY A 103 -3.16 -7.71 -14.74
CA GLY A 103 -3.00 -6.52 -15.57
C GLY A 103 -1.83 -6.64 -16.54
N ALA A 104 -1.10 -5.54 -16.76
CA ALA A 104 0.11 -5.57 -17.57
C ALA A 104 1.12 -6.58 -16.99
N ARG A 105 1.70 -7.42 -17.85
CA ARG A 105 2.55 -8.55 -17.43
C ARG A 105 4.03 -8.19 -17.34
N ARG A 106 4.44 -7.05 -17.89
CA ARG A 106 5.82 -6.57 -17.88
C ARG A 106 5.87 -5.05 -17.69
N ASP A 107 6.96 -4.59 -17.11
CA ASP A 107 7.30 -3.16 -17.11
C ASP A 107 8.28 -2.80 -18.24
N ARG A 108 8.59 -1.50 -18.35
CA ARG A 108 9.53 -0.97 -19.35
C ARG A 108 10.97 -1.49 -19.22
N HIS A 109 11.32 -2.12 -18.10
CA HIS A 109 12.64 -2.72 -17.85
C HIS A 109 12.62 -4.23 -18.14
N GLY A 110 11.52 -4.75 -18.70
CA GLY A 110 11.38 -6.16 -19.04
C GLY A 110 11.05 -7.08 -17.87
N ARG A 111 10.97 -6.57 -16.63
CA ARG A 111 10.63 -7.37 -15.44
C ARG A 111 9.20 -7.86 -15.53
N VAL A 112 8.96 -9.07 -15.07
CA VAL A 112 7.61 -9.64 -15.01
C VAL A 112 6.86 -8.99 -13.85
N LEU A 113 5.69 -8.43 -14.12
CA LEU A 113 4.78 -7.90 -13.10
C LEU A 113 3.83 -9.02 -12.68
N GLY A 114 3.93 -9.48 -11.43
CA GLY A 114 3.15 -10.66 -11.01
C GLY A 114 2.79 -10.70 -9.53
N HIS A 115 1.68 -11.37 -9.25
CA HIS A 115 1.32 -11.88 -7.93
C HIS A 115 1.93 -13.26 -7.74
N LEU A 116 2.46 -13.53 -6.56
CA LEU A 116 3.09 -14.82 -6.26
C LEU A 116 2.30 -15.57 -5.21
N ALA A 117 1.99 -16.84 -5.49
CA ALA A 117 1.46 -17.76 -4.50
C ALA A 117 2.41 -18.95 -4.34
N ARG A 118 2.64 -19.38 -3.10
CA ARG A 118 3.47 -20.56 -2.85
C ARG A 118 2.70 -21.83 -3.22
N VAL A 119 3.34 -22.72 -3.97
CA VAL A 119 2.68 -23.94 -4.48
C VAL A 119 2.18 -24.84 -3.36
N ARG A 120 2.94 -24.94 -2.25
CA ARG A 120 2.66 -25.91 -1.18
C ARG A 120 1.39 -25.62 -0.37
N ASP A 121 1.05 -24.34 -0.17
CA ASP A 121 0.07 -23.89 0.84
C ASP A 121 -0.80 -22.72 0.37
N GLY A 122 -0.68 -22.31 -0.90
CA GLY A 122 -1.45 -21.21 -1.48
C GLY A 122 -1.08 -19.81 -0.96
N LEU A 123 -0.07 -19.69 -0.08
CA LEU A 123 0.28 -18.43 0.56
C LEU A 123 0.55 -17.34 -0.47
N TRP A 124 -0.23 -16.27 -0.41
CA TRP A 124 -0.04 -15.09 -1.23
C TRP A 124 1.05 -14.20 -0.65
N ILE A 125 2.15 -14.06 -1.40
CA ILE A 125 3.36 -13.39 -0.92
C ILE A 125 3.13 -11.89 -0.70
N GLN A 126 2.45 -11.19 -1.63
CA GLN A 126 2.11 -9.78 -1.41
C GLN A 126 1.19 -9.59 -0.21
N GLY A 127 0.22 -10.49 -0.02
CA GLY A 127 -0.68 -10.43 1.11
C GLY A 127 0.07 -10.56 2.44
N ALA A 128 1.04 -11.48 2.51
CA ALA A 128 1.85 -11.68 3.71
C ALA A 128 2.72 -10.45 4.01
N LEU A 129 3.35 -9.87 2.99
CA LEU A 129 4.16 -8.65 3.16
C LEU A 129 3.32 -7.46 3.64
N LEU A 130 2.12 -7.27 3.09
CA LEU A 130 1.22 -6.18 3.49
C LEU A 130 0.69 -6.39 4.91
N ARG A 131 0.26 -7.61 5.25
CA ARG A 131 -0.26 -7.94 6.58
C ARG A 131 0.71 -7.63 7.70
N HIS A 132 2.00 -7.90 7.49
CA HIS A 132 3.04 -7.64 8.49
C HIS A 132 3.70 -6.26 8.35
N GLY A 133 3.17 -5.38 7.48
CA GLY A 133 3.68 -4.02 7.32
C GLY A 133 5.07 -3.94 6.68
N TRP A 134 5.47 -4.91 5.86
CA TRP A 134 6.76 -4.88 5.13
C TRP A 134 6.69 -4.11 3.80
N ALA A 135 5.48 -3.77 3.36
CA ALA A 135 5.24 -2.97 2.16
C ALA A 135 3.97 -2.13 2.31
N ARG A 136 3.82 -1.15 1.43
CA ARG A 136 2.58 -0.38 1.23
C ARG A 136 1.98 -0.65 -0.14
N VAL A 137 0.69 -0.45 -0.29
CA VAL A 137 -0.03 -0.57 -1.56
C VAL A 137 0.44 0.53 -2.51
N TYR A 138 0.90 0.10 -3.68
CA TYR A 138 1.38 0.95 -4.76
C TYR A 138 0.86 0.42 -6.09
N SER A 139 -0.36 0.85 -6.42
CA SER A 139 -1.13 0.38 -7.57
C SER A 139 -1.06 1.32 -8.77
N PHE A 140 -1.35 0.77 -9.95
CA PHE A 140 -1.28 1.48 -11.24
C PHE A 140 -2.55 1.25 -12.04
N ALA A 141 -2.85 2.18 -12.95
CA ALA A 141 -4.08 2.12 -13.76
C ALA A 141 -4.17 0.89 -14.68
N ASP A 142 -3.07 0.22 -14.98
CA ASP A 142 -3.00 -1.00 -15.80
C ASP A 142 -2.88 -2.29 -14.95
N ASN A 143 -2.85 -2.17 -13.62
CA ASN A 143 -2.70 -3.27 -12.67
C ASN A 143 -3.51 -2.97 -11.40
N GLN A 144 -4.85 -3.10 -11.51
CA GLN A 144 -5.80 -2.79 -10.44
C GLN A 144 -6.38 -4.05 -9.77
N THR A 145 -6.19 -5.23 -10.35
CA THR A 145 -6.70 -6.48 -9.79
C THR A 145 -6.10 -6.75 -8.41
N ALA A 146 -6.92 -7.27 -7.50
CA ALA A 146 -6.59 -7.55 -6.10
C ALA A 146 -6.25 -6.31 -5.22
N VAL A 147 -6.36 -5.08 -5.73
CA VAL A 147 -6.00 -3.88 -4.94
C VAL A 147 -6.91 -3.74 -3.72
N SER A 148 -8.21 -4.03 -3.82
CA SER A 148 -9.12 -3.97 -2.67
C SER A 148 -8.69 -4.89 -1.53
N GLU A 149 -8.27 -6.11 -1.86
CA GLU A 149 -7.76 -7.11 -0.93
C GLU A 149 -6.42 -6.66 -0.31
N MET A 150 -5.53 -6.07 -1.12
CA MET A 150 -4.29 -5.47 -0.62
C MET A 150 -4.55 -4.34 0.37
N LEU A 151 -5.53 -3.48 0.09
CA LEU A 151 -5.90 -2.35 0.95
C LEU A 151 -6.48 -2.79 2.30
N ALA A 152 -7.22 -3.89 2.32
CA ALA A 152 -7.72 -4.46 3.57
C ALA A 152 -6.56 -4.92 4.47
N LEU A 153 -5.59 -5.65 3.91
CA LEU A 153 -4.41 -6.13 4.63
C LEU A 153 -3.51 -4.97 5.10
N GLU A 154 -3.28 -3.99 4.24
CA GLU A 154 -2.53 -2.76 4.59
C GLU A 154 -3.21 -2.00 5.74
N ARG A 155 -4.54 -1.91 5.73
CA ARG A 155 -5.30 -1.17 6.73
C ARG A 155 -5.12 -1.76 8.12
N ALA A 156 -5.23 -3.09 8.26
CA ALA A 156 -4.99 -3.79 9.52
C ALA A 156 -3.56 -3.55 10.02
N ALA A 157 -2.56 -3.75 9.16
CA ALA A 157 -1.15 -3.53 9.50
C ALA A 157 -0.88 -2.08 9.96
N ARG A 158 -1.54 -1.11 9.34
CA ARG A 158 -1.43 0.30 9.71
C ARG A 158 -2.08 0.63 11.06
N GLN A 159 -3.27 0.06 11.33
CA GLN A 159 -3.96 0.24 12.62
C GLN A 159 -3.13 -0.30 13.78
N GLU A 160 -2.46 -1.43 13.56
CA GLU A 160 -1.57 -2.07 14.53
C GLU A 160 -0.13 -1.52 14.52
N LYS A 161 0.16 -0.51 13.68
CA LYS A 161 1.48 0.12 13.53
C LYS A 161 2.61 -0.88 13.22
N LEU A 162 2.32 -1.95 12.49
CA LEU A 162 3.30 -2.99 12.15
C LEU A 162 4.32 -2.50 11.12
N GLY A 163 5.57 -2.94 11.26
CA GLY A 163 6.64 -2.70 10.30
C GLY A 163 6.80 -1.23 9.93
N ILE A 164 6.65 -0.90 8.65
CA ILE A 164 6.79 0.47 8.13
C ILE A 164 5.81 1.45 8.79
N TRP A 165 4.66 0.98 9.27
CA TRP A 165 3.61 1.83 9.84
C TRP A 165 3.96 2.39 11.22
N GLY A 166 4.96 1.83 11.90
CA GLY A 166 5.52 2.38 13.15
C GLY A 166 6.52 3.52 12.93
N MET A 167 6.95 3.75 11.68
CA MET A 167 8.04 4.67 11.37
C MET A 167 7.52 6.02 10.87
N ARG A 168 8.08 7.12 11.40
CA ARG A 168 7.74 8.50 10.96
C ARG A 168 7.89 8.71 9.46
N PHE A 169 8.84 8.03 8.83
CA PHE A 169 9.09 8.10 7.39
C PHE A 169 7.89 7.70 6.51
N TYR A 170 7.00 6.84 7.00
CA TYR A 170 5.84 6.33 6.25
C TYR A 170 4.49 6.82 6.80
N GLN A 171 4.52 7.75 7.75
CA GLN A 171 3.29 8.30 8.33
C GLN A 171 2.42 8.95 7.27
N ILE A 172 1.12 8.86 7.48
CA ILE A 172 0.15 9.55 6.65
C ILE A 172 0.36 11.06 6.80
N VAL A 173 0.40 11.74 5.67
CA VAL A 173 0.65 13.18 5.59
C VAL A 173 -0.68 13.93 5.67
N PRO A 174 -0.87 14.86 6.61
CA PRO A 174 -2.03 15.76 6.57
C PRO A 174 -2.03 16.59 5.28
N ALA A 175 -3.19 16.80 4.67
CA ALA A 175 -3.35 17.55 3.42
C ALA A 175 -2.72 18.94 3.50
N SER A 176 -2.82 19.61 4.65
CA SER A 176 -2.20 20.91 4.93
C SER A 176 -0.67 20.91 4.90
N LYS A 177 -0.03 19.74 5.07
CA LYS A 177 1.43 19.56 5.04
C LYS A 177 1.94 18.92 3.75
N ALA A 178 1.06 18.57 2.81
CA ALA A 178 1.42 17.84 1.59
C ALA A 178 2.48 18.55 0.74
N GLY A 179 2.50 19.89 0.73
CA GLY A 179 3.50 20.69 0.02
C GLY A 179 4.95 20.36 0.38
N ARG A 180 5.22 19.93 1.63
CA ARG A 180 6.57 19.58 2.11
C ARG A 180 7.12 18.28 1.50
N PHE A 181 6.27 17.49 0.86
CA PHE A 181 6.59 16.15 0.37
C PHE A 181 6.46 16.03 -1.16
N ILE A 182 6.46 17.15 -1.88
CA ILE A 182 6.47 17.16 -3.35
C ILE A 182 7.65 16.34 -3.88
N GLY A 183 7.41 15.55 -4.92
CA GLY A 183 8.41 14.66 -5.50
C GLY A 183 8.51 13.29 -4.82
N SER A 184 7.55 12.94 -3.95
CA SER A 184 7.53 11.64 -3.28
C SER A 184 6.15 10.97 -3.34
N PHE A 185 6.12 9.64 -3.18
CA PHE A 185 4.87 8.89 -3.03
C PHE A 185 4.40 8.94 -1.58
N GLN A 186 3.19 9.45 -1.36
CA GLN A 186 2.60 9.65 -0.04
C GLN A 186 1.17 9.12 0.04
N LEU A 187 0.76 8.83 1.27
CA LEU A 187 -0.63 8.75 1.66
C LEU A 187 -0.98 10.09 2.28
N VAL A 188 -1.98 10.78 1.72
CA VAL A 188 -2.41 12.10 2.16
C VAL A 188 -3.84 12.02 2.68
N GLU A 189 -4.10 12.59 3.85
CA GLU A 189 -5.43 12.64 4.48
C GLU A 189 -5.92 14.06 4.72
N GLY A 190 -7.22 14.26 4.58
CA GLY A 190 -7.89 15.48 4.99
C GLY A 190 -9.37 15.48 4.66
N GLN A 191 -10.06 16.53 5.09
CA GLN A 191 -11.45 16.75 4.74
C GLN A 191 -11.56 17.39 3.35
N VAL A 192 -12.42 16.84 2.51
CA VAL A 192 -12.72 17.42 1.20
C VAL A 192 -13.61 18.65 1.39
N THR A 193 -13.16 19.79 0.89
CA THR A 193 -13.93 21.05 0.93
C THR A 193 -14.84 21.18 -0.27
N LYS A 194 -14.34 20.83 -1.46
CA LYS A 194 -15.09 21.02 -2.71
C LYS A 194 -14.69 20.02 -3.78
N THR A 195 -15.65 19.65 -4.61
CA THR A 195 -15.42 18.92 -5.85
C THR A 195 -15.85 19.73 -7.07
N ALA A 196 -15.13 19.58 -8.18
CA ALA A 196 -15.47 20.24 -9.43
C ALA A 196 -15.12 19.35 -10.63
N VAL A 197 -15.90 19.44 -11.71
CA VAL A 197 -15.57 18.80 -12.99
C VAL A 197 -15.50 19.89 -14.06
N ILE A 198 -14.29 20.17 -14.55
CA ILE A 198 -14.03 21.28 -15.47
C ILE A 198 -13.22 20.77 -16.66
N ARG A 199 -13.75 20.95 -17.87
CA ARG A 199 -13.11 20.54 -19.13
C ARG A 199 -12.63 19.08 -19.08
N ARG A 200 -11.31 18.87 -19.02
CA ARG A 200 -10.63 17.56 -19.11
C ARG A 200 -10.36 16.92 -17.74
N TRP A 201 -10.72 17.56 -16.63
CA TRP A 201 -10.36 17.14 -15.28
C TRP A 201 -11.54 17.20 -14.31
N ALA A 202 -11.50 16.34 -13.30
CA ALA A 202 -12.19 16.56 -12.04
C ALA A 202 -11.18 16.89 -10.95
N TYR A 203 -11.57 17.73 -10.01
CA TYR A 203 -10.76 18.19 -8.89
C TYR A 203 -11.48 17.90 -7.57
N ILE A 204 -10.72 17.47 -6.58
CA ILE A 204 -11.14 17.31 -5.19
C ILE A 204 -10.20 18.18 -4.36
N ASN A 205 -10.73 19.25 -3.78
CA ASN A 205 -9.97 20.29 -3.09
C ASN A 205 -10.05 20.09 -1.57
N PHE A 206 -8.99 20.47 -0.87
CA PHE A 206 -8.86 20.35 0.59
C PHE A 206 -8.70 21.72 1.28
N GLY A 207 -8.86 22.81 0.53
CA GLY A 207 -8.80 24.18 1.03
C GLY A 207 -9.42 25.16 0.03
N ALA A 208 -9.48 26.44 0.40
CA ALA A 208 -10.12 27.49 -0.40
C ALA A 208 -9.25 27.93 -1.60
N ASN A 209 -7.93 27.87 -1.45
CA ASN A 209 -6.98 28.33 -2.47
C ASN A 209 -6.23 27.14 -3.07
N TRP A 210 -6.80 26.57 -4.12
CA TRP A 210 -6.21 25.45 -4.86
C TRP A 210 -4.78 25.71 -5.37
N ARG A 211 -4.33 26.97 -5.50
CA ARG A 211 -2.95 27.31 -5.90
C ARG A 211 -1.91 27.00 -4.81
N LYS A 212 -2.35 26.90 -3.56
CA LYS A 212 -1.50 26.66 -2.38
C LYS A 212 -1.88 25.36 -1.65
N ASP A 213 -3.16 25.05 -1.64
CA ASP A 213 -3.74 23.92 -0.91
C ASP A 213 -3.63 22.61 -1.70
N PHE A 214 -3.61 21.50 -0.96
CA PHE A 214 -3.59 20.18 -1.57
C PHE A 214 -4.84 19.91 -2.42
N THR A 215 -4.62 19.33 -3.59
CA THR A 215 -5.69 18.98 -4.54
C THR A 215 -5.48 17.58 -5.12
N ILE A 216 -6.56 16.82 -5.30
CA ILE A 216 -6.55 15.62 -6.14
C ILE A 216 -7.11 15.97 -7.51
N SER A 217 -6.41 15.60 -8.57
CA SER A 217 -6.93 15.68 -9.93
C SER A 217 -7.23 14.31 -10.50
N ILE A 218 -8.33 14.19 -11.25
CA ILE A 218 -8.75 12.96 -11.94
C ILE A 218 -8.96 13.30 -13.42
N PRO A 219 -8.24 12.64 -14.35
CA PRO A 219 -8.51 12.81 -15.78
C PRO A 219 -9.94 12.42 -16.12
N ARG A 220 -10.63 13.20 -16.95
CA ARG A 220 -12.03 12.92 -17.37
C ARG A 220 -12.21 11.51 -17.93
N LYS A 221 -11.24 11.00 -18.68
CA LYS A 221 -11.23 9.62 -19.21
C LYS A 221 -11.23 8.51 -18.16
N ARG A 222 -10.85 8.82 -16.91
CA ARG A 222 -10.84 7.87 -15.78
C ARG A 222 -12.06 8.05 -14.86
N LEU A 223 -12.84 9.12 -15.04
CA LEU A 223 -13.89 9.55 -14.11
C LEU A 223 -15.06 8.56 -13.99
N ARG A 224 -15.27 7.66 -14.97
CA ARG A 224 -16.33 6.65 -14.94
C ARG A 224 -16.24 5.77 -13.69
N GLY A 225 -15.05 5.25 -13.37
CA GLY A 225 -14.86 4.40 -12.17
C GLY A 225 -15.13 5.17 -10.88
N PHE A 226 -14.60 6.39 -10.77
CA PHE A 226 -14.84 7.26 -9.61
C PHE A 226 -16.32 7.60 -9.44
N ARG A 227 -17.06 7.88 -10.52
CA ARG A 227 -18.50 8.17 -10.46
C ARG A 227 -19.33 6.98 -9.99
N LYS A 228 -18.96 5.76 -10.39
CA LYS A 228 -19.61 4.54 -9.91
C LYS A 228 -19.51 4.41 -8.39
N ARG A 229 -18.39 4.85 -7.80
CA ARG A 229 -18.11 4.73 -6.37
C ARG A 229 -18.52 5.93 -5.52
N PHE A 230 -18.40 7.14 -6.06
CA PHE A 230 -18.53 8.40 -5.31
C PHE A 230 -19.64 9.32 -5.86
N GLY A 231 -20.49 8.79 -6.72
CA GLY A 231 -21.62 9.51 -7.30
C GLY A 231 -21.24 10.52 -8.39
N ARG A 232 -22.28 11.16 -8.95
CA ARG A 232 -22.13 12.16 -10.03
C ARG A 232 -21.34 13.36 -9.51
N ASN A 233 -20.37 13.82 -10.30
CA ASN A 233 -19.47 14.92 -9.98
C ASN A 233 -18.65 14.76 -8.69
N LEU A 234 -18.60 13.56 -8.09
CA LEU A 234 -17.85 13.26 -6.86
C LEU A 234 -18.40 13.95 -5.60
N ARG A 235 -19.60 14.54 -5.65
CA ARG A 235 -20.17 15.33 -4.54
C ARG A 235 -20.33 14.54 -3.24
N GLN A 236 -20.43 13.21 -3.30
CA GLN A 236 -20.50 12.37 -2.08
C GLN A 236 -19.21 12.41 -1.25
N LEU A 237 -18.11 12.93 -1.82
CA LEU A 237 -16.87 13.15 -1.09
C LEU A 237 -16.87 14.48 -0.32
N GLU A 238 -17.68 15.47 -0.69
CA GLU A 238 -17.69 16.78 -0.02
C GLU A 238 -18.03 16.62 1.48
N GLY A 239 -17.24 17.25 2.34
CA GLY A 239 -17.35 17.14 3.79
C GLY A 239 -16.79 15.84 4.40
N LYS A 240 -16.44 14.83 3.59
CA LYS A 240 -15.86 13.58 4.10
C LYS A 240 -14.35 13.73 4.34
N HIS A 241 -13.86 13.03 5.37
CA HIS A 241 -12.44 12.74 5.49
C HIS A 241 -12.07 11.63 4.52
N ILE A 242 -11.05 11.85 3.70
CA ILE A 242 -10.55 10.85 2.76
C ILE A 242 -9.04 10.70 2.87
N ARG A 243 -8.55 9.52 2.52
CA ARG A 243 -7.15 9.23 2.26
C ARG A 243 -6.95 9.03 0.77
N VAL A 244 -5.90 9.63 0.22
CA VAL A 244 -5.45 9.39 -1.16
C VAL A 244 -4.01 8.92 -1.18
N ARG A 245 -3.68 7.94 -2.02
CA ARG A 245 -2.30 7.48 -2.26
C ARG A 245 -1.81 7.89 -3.65
N GLY A 246 -0.60 8.43 -3.74
CA GLY A 246 -0.03 8.84 -5.02
C GLY A 246 1.26 9.63 -4.91
N TRP A 247 1.86 9.91 -6.07
CA TRP A 247 2.99 10.84 -6.18
C TRP A 247 2.51 12.28 -6.04
N LEU A 248 3.05 12.98 -5.05
CA LEU A 248 2.87 14.42 -4.89
C LEU A 248 3.70 15.16 -5.92
N ARG A 249 3.07 16.13 -6.59
CA ARG A 249 3.70 16.98 -7.60
C ARG A 249 3.35 18.44 -7.33
N ALA A 250 4.22 19.35 -7.76
CA ALA A 250 3.88 20.76 -7.87
C ALA A 250 3.14 20.99 -9.19
N PHE A 251 1.85 21.32 -9.14
CA PHE A 251 1.07 21.71 -10.32
C PHE A 251 -0.01 22.71 -9.90
N ASN A 252 0.35 23.99 -9.88
CA ASN A 252 -0.44 25.06 -9.25
C ASN A 252 -0.85 24.68 -7.82
N GLY A 253 0.12 24.32 -6.98
CA GLY A 253 -0.10 23.75 -5.65
C GLY A 253 0.28 22.27 -5.54
N PRO A 254 0.31 21.70 -4.32
CA PRO A 254 0.59 20.29 -4.12
C PRO A 254 -0.57 19.43 -4.64
N MET A 255 -0.25 18.48 -5.53
CA MET A 255 -1.27 17.70 -6.20
C MET A 255 -0.93 16.22 -6.28
N ILE A 256 -1.95 15.37 -6.07
CA ILE A 256 -1.92 13.96 -6.50
C ILE A 256 -2.86 13.79 -7.69
N LYS A 257 -2.35 13.21 -8.77
CA LYS A 257 -3.17 12.78 -9.91
C LYS A 257 -3.68 11.35 -9.66
N ALA A 258 -4.96 11.22 -9.38
CA ALA A 258 -5.63 9.93 -9.26
C ALA A 258 -6.03 9.39 -10.64
N THR A 259 -5.79 8.11 -10.86
CA THR A 259 -5.93 7.42 -12.15
C THR A 259 -6.88 6.23 -12.10
N HIS A 260 -7.15 5.72 -10.90
CA HIS A 260 -8.09 4.64 -10.60
C HIS A 260 -8.66 4.87 -9.19
N MET A 261 -9.85 4.30 -8.93
CA MET A 261 -10.67 4.70 -7.78
C MET A 261 -10.15 4.19 -6.44
N GLU A 262 -9.37 3.11 -6.45
CA GLU A 262 -8.75 2.46 -5.29
C GLU A 262 -7.64 3.32 -4.68
N GLN A 263 -7.20 4.37 -5.38
CA GLN A 263 -6.30 5.37 -4.78
C GLN A 263 -6.97 6.20 -3.70
N ILE A 264 -8.32 6.28 -3.68
CA ILE A 264 -9.09 7.07 -2.73
C ILE A 264 -9.86 6.14 -1.78
N GLU A 265 -9.69 6.35 -0.49
CA GLU A 265 -10.43 5.70 0.58
C GLU A 265 -11.20 6.76 1.37
N VAL A 266 -12.50 6.57 1.54
CA VAL A 266 -13.26 7.36 2.52
C VAL A 266 -12.92 6.82 3.91
N ILE A 267 -12.54 7.72 4.80
CA ILE A 267 -12.22 7.39 6.19
C ILE A 267 -13.49 7.65 7.00
N THR A 268 -14.12 6.56 7.41
CA THR A 268 -15.20 6.62 8.39
C THR A 268 -14.58 6.85 9.76
N PRO A 269 -15.12 7.77 10.58
CA PRO A 269 -14.77 7.90 11.99
C PRO A 269 -14.88 6.57 12.73
#